data_AF-A0A661IZH0-F1
#
_entry.id   AF-A0A661IZH0-F1
#
_cell.length_a   1.000
_cell.length_b   1.000
_cell.length_c   1.000
_cell.angle_alpha   90.00
_cell.angle_beta   90.00
_cell.angle_gamma   90.00
#
_symmetry.space_group_name_H-M   'P 1'
#
loop_
_entity.id
_entity.type
_entity.pdbx_description
1 polymer ?
#
loop_
_entity_poly.entity_id
_entity_poly.type
_entity_poly.pdbx_seq_one_letter_code
_entity_poly.pdbx_strand_id
1 'polypeptide(L)' 'MEMAERKIVAQNRRARRDYFIEETYEAGIALKGTEVKALREGRVNLQDGYAQIKDGEVYL' A
#
# COMPACT_ATOMS: atom_id res chain seq x y z
N MET A 1 7.15 -22.25 -15.07
CA MET A 1 6.54 -21.59 -13.90
C MET A 1 6.26 -20.16 -14.27
N GLU A 2 4.99 -19.82 -14.42
CA GLU A 2 4.53 -18.49 -14.82
C GLU A 2 4.76 -17.53 -13.66
N MET A 3 5.63 -16.54 -13.85
CA MET A 3 5.87 -15.49 -12.87
C MET A 3 4.69 -14.52 -12.96
N ALA A 4 3.74 -14.64 -12.03
CA ALA A 4 2.58 -13.77 -11.97
C ALA A 4 3.01 -12.29 -11.99
N GLU A 5 2.60 -11.57 -13.03
CA GLU A 5 2.94 -10.16 -13.24
C GLU A 5 2.36 -9.32 -12.10
N ARG A 6 3.23 -8.80 -11.22
CA ARG A 6 2.82 -7.92 -10.11
C ARG A 6 2.51 -6.53 -10.67
N LYS A 7 1.23 -6.27 -10.93
CA LYS A 7 0.76 -4.92 -11.27
C LYS A 7 0.75 -4.04 -10.02
N ILE A 8 1.51 -2.94 -10.06
CA ILE A 8 1.44 -1.91 -9.02
C ILE A 8 0.08 -1.23 -9.11
N VAL A 9 -0.76 -1.43 -8.09
CA VAL A 9 -2.11 -0.86 -8.02
C VAL A 9 -2.08 0.59 -7.55
N ALA A 10 -1.20 0.90 -6.60
CA ALA A 10 -1.13 2.20 -5.94
C ALA A 10 0.32 2.51 -5.58
N GLN A 11 0.70 3.79 -5.66
CA GLN A 11 1.98 4.25 -5.15
C GLN A 11 1.85 5.69 -4.66
N ASN A 12 2.23 5.95 -3.41
CA ASN A 12 2.37 7.31 -2.91
C ASN A 12 3.68 7.93 -3.43
N ARG A 13 3.60 8.57 -4.60
CA ARG A 13 4.74 9.27 -5.21
C ARG A 13 5.19 10.50 -4.41
N ARG A 14 4.27 11.12 -3.66
CA ARG A 14 4.54 12.28 -2.82
C ARG A 14 5.43 11.91 -1.64
N ALA A 15 5.17 10.79 -0.98
CA ALA A 15 6.00 10.30 0.12
C ALA A 15 7.48 10.16 -0.27
N ARG A 16 7.77 9.71 -1.50
CA ARG A 16 9.13 9.58 -2.03
C ARG A 16 9.81 10.90 -2.41
N ARG A 17 9.03 11.97 -2.59
CA ARG A 17 9.56 13.32 -2.88
C ARG A 17 9.75 14.14 -1.61
N ASP A 18 8.80 14.04 -0.69
CA ASP A 18 8.73 14.90 0.48
C ASP A 18 9.53 14.34 1.67
N TYR A 19 9.82 13.03 1.68
CA TYR A 19 10.54 12.35 2.75
C TYR A 19 11.69 11.49 2.21
N PHE A 20 12.70 11.30 3.06
CA PHE A 20 13.73 10.29 2.85
C PHE A 20 13.25 8.97 3.49
N ILE A 21 13.26 7.89 2.72
CA ILE A 21 12.84 6.57 3.19
C ILE A 21 14.09 5.84 3.67
N GLU A 22 14.21 5.66 4.99
CA GLU A 22 15.33 4.92 5.59
C GLU A 22 15.17 3.41 5.42
N GLU A 23 13.97 2.89 5.67
CA GLU A 23 13.66 1.46 5.59
C GLU A 23 12.29 1.21 4.95
N THR A 24 12.16 0.06 4.28
CA THR A 24 10.91 -0.39 3.65
C THR A 24 10.51 -1.75 4.19
N TYR A 25 9.26 -1.86 4.63
CA TYR A 25 8.68 -3.08 5.16
C TYR A 25 7.62 -3.64 4.19
N GLU A 26 7.53 -4.97 4.09
CA GLU A 26 6.45 -5.65 3.37
C GLU A 26 5.37 -6.06 4.38
N ALA A 27 4.12 -5.70 4.10
CA ALA A 27 2.97 -6.01 4.95
C ALA A 27 1.80 -6.51 4.10
N GLY A 28 0.98 -7.38 4.69
CA GLY A 28 -0.31 -7.80 4.13
C GLY A 28 -1.42 -6.92 4.68
N ILE A 29 -2.25 -6.35 3.80
CA ILE A 29 -3.44 -5.59 4.21
C ILE A 29 -4.68 -6.46 4.11
N ALA A 30 -5.42 -6.58 5.21
CA ALA A 30 -6.69 -7.29 5.23
C ALA A 30 -7.79 -6.36 4.69
N LEU A 31 -8.32 -6.67 3.50
CA LEU A 31 -9.33 -5.87 2.81
C LEU A 31 -10.65 -6.62 2.68
N LYS A 32 -11.74 -5.85 2.69
CA LYS A 32 -13.09 -6.33 2.37
C LYS A 32 -13.31 -6.33 0.86
N GLY A 33 -14.21 -7.19 0.37
CA GLY A 33 -14.41 -7.43 -1.07
C GLY A 33 -14.68 -6.17 -1.90
N THR A 34 -15.35 -5.16 -1.34
CA THR A 34 -15.58 -3.87 -1.99
C THR A 34 -14.30 -3.05 -2.19
N GLU A 35 -13.36 -3.12 -1.25
CA GLU A 35 -12.08 -2.42 -1.30
C GLU A 35 -11.15 -3.05 -2.32
N VAL A 36 -11.16 -4.39 -2.43
CA VAL A 36 -10.44 -5.12 -3.49
C VAL A 36 -10.92 -4.70 -4.88
N LYS A 37 -12.23 -4.49 -5.05
CA LYS A 37 -12.79 -4.02 -6.32
C LYS A 37 -12.33 -2.61 -6.65
N ALA A 38 -12.40 -1.68 -5.69
CA ALA A 38 -11.94 -0.30 -5.86
C ALA A 38 -10.44 -0.22 -6.22
N LEU A 39 -9.60 -1.02 -5.57
CA LEU A 39 -8.18 -1.13 -5.88
C LEU A 39 -7.93 -1.64 -7.30
N ARG A 40 -8.64 -2.68 -7.75
CA ARG A 40 -8.52 -3.17 -9.13
C ARG A 40 -8.93 -2.13 -10.17
N GLU A 41 -9.87 -1.26 -9.83
CA GLU A 41 -10.29 -0.10 -10.65
C GLU A 41 -9.32 1.09 -10.57
N GLY A 42 -8.24 0.99 -9.78
CA GLY A 42 -7.25 2.06 -9.60
C GLY A 42 -7.74 3.20 -8.70
N ARG A 43 -8.84 3.00 -7.97
CA ARG A 43 -9.44 4.00 -7.08
C ARG A 43 -8.90 3.85 -5.68
N VAL A 44 -7.74 4.45 -5.43
CA VAL A 44 -7.10 4.48 -4.11
C VAL A 44 -6.29 5.75 -3.93
N ASN A 45 -6.42 6.38 -2.77
CA ASN A 45 -5.63 7.54 -2.38
C ASN A 45 -4.80 7.19 -1.14
N LEU A 46 -3.49 7.43 -1.21
CA LEU A 46 -2.54 7.20 -0.13
C LEU A 46 -1.84 8.50 0.31
N GLN A 47 -2.26 9.67 -0.20
CA GLN A 47 -1.51 10.91 -0.04
C GLN A 47 -1.47 11.44 1.39
N ASP A 48 -2.55 11.27 2.16
CA ASP A 48 -2.71 11.81 3.52
C ASP A 48 -2.88 10.73 4.59
N GLY A 49 -2.58 9.47 4.26
CA GLY A 49 -2.61 8.34 5.20
C GLY A 49 -1.29 8.19 5.94
N TYR A 50 -1.34 7.78 7.21
CA TYR A 50 -0.16 7.42 7.99
C TYR A 50 -0.28 5.97 8.42
N ALA A 51 0.83 5.23 8.39
CA ALA A 51 0.88 3.87 8.92
C ALA A 51 1.51 3.86 10.31
N GLN A 52 0.94 3.12 11.25
CA GLN A 52 1.52 2.90 12.58
C GLN A 52 1.78 1.41 12.81
N ILE A 53 2.96 1.09 13.33
CA ILE A 53 3.29 -0.26 13.77
C ILE A 53 2.86 -0.38 15.24
N LYS A 54 1.97 -1.32 15.55
CA LYS A 54 1.53 -1.61 16.90
C LYS A 54 1.43 -3.12 17.09
N ASP A 55 2.05 -3.63 18.16
CA ASP A 55 2.01 -5.06 18.54
C ASP A 55 2.45 -6.02 17.40
N GLY A 56 3.35 -5.57 16.52
CA GLY A 56 3.85 -6.34 15.38
C GLY A 56 2.99 -6.26 14.11
N GLU A 57 1.91 -5.48 14.13
CA GLU A 57 1.01 -5.28 13.00
C GLU A 57 1.08 -3.84 12.47
N VAL A 58 0.82 -3.69 11.17
CA VAL A 58 0.79 -2.38 10.49
C VAL A 58 -0.66 -1.94 10.31
N TYR A 59 -0.98 -0.78 10.87
CA TYR A 59 -2.28 -0.13 10.73
C TYR A 59 -2.14 1.08 9.80
N LEU A 60 -2.91 1.12 8.72
CA LEU A 60 -2.96 2.20 7.71
C LEU A 60 -4.18 3.09 7.92
#